data_AF-A0A944ZXC1-F1
#
_entry.id   AF-A0A944ZXC1-F1
#
_cell.length_a   1.000
_cell.length_b   1.000
_cell.length_c   1.000
_cell.angle_alpha   90.00
_cell.angle_beta   90.00
_cell.angle_gamma   90.00
#
_symmetry.space_group_name_H-M   'P 1'
#
loop_
_entity.id
_entity.type
_entity.pdbx_description
1 polymer ?
#
loop_
_entity_poly.entity_id
_entity_poly.type
_entity_poly.pdbx_seq_one_letter_code
_entity_poly.pdbx_strand_id
1 'polypeptide(L)'
;MMEDNTLLQEVGGKSVLEKVHKLFYDKLYEHPWLKKFFLHIDQKLIENQQTDFMVANMGGGKIYSGGMPKNVHRHMYITEEMFDLRTKILRESILACGVVEDLADRWIRIDGAFKHSLVKSGVDQCEKRFFTDEILNFPKPPH
;
A
#
# COMPACT_ATOMS: atom_id res chain seq x y z
N MET A 1 -33.13 -11.92 -1.94
CA MET A 1 -32.02 -11.36 -2.72
C MET A 1 -30.81 -11.44 -1.82
N MET A 2 -29.74 -12.14 -2.21
CA MET A 2 -28.50 -12.03 -1.46
C MET A 2 -28.01 -10.59 -1.67
N GLU A 3 -27.90 -9.81 -0.61
CA GLU A 3 -27.08 -8.60 -0.67
C GLU A 3 -25.66 -9.12 -0.90
N ASP A 4 -25.09 -8.89 -2.09
CA ASP A 4 -23.67 -9.16 -2.33
C ASP A 4 -22.88 -8.24 -1.37
N ASN A 5 -22.52 -8.78 -0.20
CA ASN A 5 -21.72 -8.05 0.76
C ASN A 5 -20.38 -7.71 0.11
N THR A 6 -20.08 -6.42 0.10
CA THR A 6 -18.79 -5.93 -0.39
C THR A 6 -17.66 -6.49 0.47
N LEU A 7 -16.46 -6.67 -0.10
CA LEU A 7 -15.31 -7.10 0.70
C LEU A 7 -15.08 -6.15 1.89
N LEU A 8 -15.35 -4.85 1.71
CA LEU A 8 -15.31 -3.88 2.79
C LEU A 8 -16.19 -4.25 3.97
N GLN A 9 -17.44 -4.69 3.73
CA GLN A 9 -18.33 -5.12 4.81
C GLN A 9 -17.83 -6.41 5.46
N GLU A 10 -17.36 -7.36 4.66
CA GLU A 10 -16.89 -8.66 5.15
C GLU A 10 -15.63 -8.55 6.03
N VAL A 11 -14.71 -7.64 5.71
CA VAL A 11 -13.51 -7.38 6.54
C VAL A 11 -13.81 -6.59 7.82
N GLY A 12 -15.05 -6.13 8.03
CA GLY A 12 -15.45 -5.35 9.22
C GLY A 12 -15.46 -3.83 9.02
N GLY A 13 -15.47 -3.37 7.77
CA GLY A 13 -15.64 -1.96 7.41
C GLY A 13 -14.37 -1.11 7.49
N LYS A 14 -14.54 0.21 7.31
CA LYS A 14 -13.44 1.18 7.29
C LYS A 14 -12.60 1.13 8.58
N SER A 15 -13.22 0.90 9.74
CA SER A 15 -12.53 0.87 11.02
C SER A 15 -11.50 -0.27 11.13
N VAL A 16 -11.73 -1.42 10.48
CA VAL A 16 -10.73 -2.49 10.40
C VAL A 16 -9.60 -2.10 9.46
N LEU A 17 -9.91 -1.48 8.31
CA LEU A 17 -8.89 -0.96 7.40
C LEU A 17 -7.96 0.05 8.09
N GLU A 18 -8.52 0.97 8.88
CA GLU A 18 -7.75 1.97 9.63
C GLU A 18 -6.78 1.30 10.62
N LYS A 19 -7.25 0.28 11.36
CA LYS A 19 -6.40 -0.48 12.29
C LYS A 19 -5.28 -1.24 11.58
N VAL A 20 -5.60 -1.91 10.48
CA VAL A 20 -4.62 -2.64 9.67
C VAL A 20 -3.58 -1.68 9.10
N HIS A 21 -4.00 -0.55 8.52
CA HIS A 21 -3.08 0.41 7.93
C HIS A 21 -2.20 1.09 8.97
N LYS A 22 -2.73 1.38 10.17
CA LYS A 22 -1.90 1.85 11.29
C LYS A 22 -0.78 0.85 11.60
N LEU A 23 -1.11 -0.41 11.84
CA LEU A 23 -0.11 -1.45 12.15
C LEU A 23 0.84 -1.71 10.97
N PHE A 24 0.35 -1.68 9.75
CA PHE A 24 1.14 -1.83 8.54
C PHE A 24 2.17 -0.71 8.39
N TYR A 25 1.75 0.56 8.53
CA TYR A 25 2.68 1.68 8.41
C TYR A 25 3.64 1.78 9.60
N ASP A 26 3.22 1.42 10.82
CA ASP A 26 4.15 1.31 11.95
C ASP A 26 5.35 0.40 11.59
N LYS A 27 5.07 -0.77 11.02
CA LYS A 27 6.11 -1.70 10.57
C LYS A 27 6.95 -1.12 9.43
N LEU A 28 6.35 -0.41 8.46
CA LEU A 28 7.09 0.17 7.34
C LEU A 28 8.03 1.29 7.76
N TYR A 29 7.61 2.15 8.69
CA TYR A 29 8.42 3.27 9.19
C TYR A 29 9.59 2.78 10.06
N GLU A 30 9.49 1.59 10.64
CA GLU A 30 10.59 0.93 11.34
C GLU A 30 11.48 0.08 10.43
N HIS A 31 10.97 -0.39 9.29
CA HIS A 31 11.68 -1.30 8.40
C HIS A 31 12.97 -0.67 7.82
N PRO A 32 14.15 -1.30 7.95
CA PRO A 32 15.45 -0.69 7.62
C PRO A 32 15.59 -0.24 6.17
N TRP A 33 14.87 -0.91 5.26
CA TRP A 33 14.88 -0.56 3.83
C TRP A 33 13.71 0.33 3.42
N LEU A 34 12.49 0.01 3.86
CA LEU A 34 11.26 0.59 3.29
C LEU A 34 10.98 1.97 3.86
N LYS A 35 11.38 2.23 5.12
CA LYS A 35 11.25 3.55 5.75
C LYS A 35 11.86 4.70 4.97
N LYS A 36 12.89 4.42 4.15
CA LYS A 36 13.59 5.42 3.34
C LYS A 36 12.66 6.11 2.31
N PHE A 37 11.61 5.44 1.86
CA PHE A 37 10.60 6.02 0.97
C PHE A 37 9.62 6.98 1.68
N PHE A 38 9.65 7.04 3.02
CA PHE A 38 8.66 7.75 3.84
C PHE A 38 9.26 8.87 4.71
N LEU A 39 10.56 9.16 4.60
CA LEU A 39 11.30 10.07 5.51
C LEU A 39 10.69 11.47 5.68
N HIS A 40 9.94 11.94 4.68
CA HIS A 40 9.32 13.27 4.66
C HIS A 40 7.80 13.22 4.50
N ILE A 41 7.21 12.05 4.73
CA ILE A 41 5.76 11.84 4.63
C ILE A 41 5.22 11.67 6.04
N ASP A 42 4.24 12.50 6.40
CA ASP A 42 3.49 12.30 7.64
C ASP A 42 2.79 10.94 7.61
N GLN A 43 3.03 10.12 8.63
CA GLN A 43 2.53 8.76 8.67
C GLN A 43 0.99 8.74 8.69
N LYS A 44 0.36 9.67 9.43
CA LYS A 44 -1.09 9.70 9.52
C LYS A 44 -1.74 10.04 8.18
N LEU A 45 -1.09 10.92 7.40
CA LEU A 45 -1.52 11.25 6.04
C LEU A 45 -1.53 10.02 5.13
N ILE A 46 -0.43 9.24 5.09
CA ILE A 46 -0.35 8.08 4.19
C ILE A 46 -1.26 6.92 4.64
N GLU A 47 -1.45 6.74 5.95
CA GLU A 47 -2.43 5.81 6.52
C GLU A 47 -3.85 6.12 6.04
N ASN A 48 -4.26 7.39 6.12
CA ASN A 48 -5.59 7.83 5.71
C ASN A 48 -5.77 7.66 4.19
N GLN A 49 -4.77 8.06 3.40
CA GLN A 49 -4.82 7.91 1.93
C GLN A 49 -4.91 6.45 1.50
N GLN A 50 -4.11 5.57 2.10
CA GLN A 50 -4.16 4.13 1.82
C GLN A 50 -5.51 3.53 2.24
N THR A 51 -6.06 3.96 3.37
CA THR A 51 -7.39 3.55 3.84
C THR A 51 -8.46 3.93 2.83
N ASP A 52 -8.53 5.19 2.44
CA ASP A 52 -9.54 5.66 1.51
C ASP A 52 -9.39 4.99 0.13
N PHE A 53 -8.15 4.75 -0.31
CA PHE A 53 -7.85 4.00 -1.53
C PHE A 53 -8.40 2.58 -1.46
N MET A 54 -8.17 1.86 -0.36
CA MET A 54 -8.66 0.48 -0.21
C MET A 54 -10.18 0.43 -0.02
N VAL A 55 -10.79 1.36 0.71
CA VAL A 55 -12.26 1.47 0.80
C VAL A 55 -12.87 1.58 -0.60
N ALA A 56 -12.32 2.43 -1.46
CA ALA A 56 -12.81 2.59 -2.83
C ALA A 56 -12.66 1.31 -3.67
N ASN A 57 -11.57 0.57 -3.51
CA ASN A 57 -11.31 -0.67 -4.24
C ASN A 57 -12.04 -1.90 -3.65
N MET A 58 -12.57 -1.81 -2.42
CA MET A 58 -13.29 -2.88 -1.74
C MET A 58 -14.82 -2.73 -1.77
N GLY A 59 -15.34 -1.77 -2.55
CA GLY A 59 -16.78 -1.58 -2.73
C GLY A 59 -17.41 -0.46 -1.88
N GLY A 60 -16.61 0.36 -1.19
CA GLY A 60 -17.10 1.48 -0.37
C GLY A 60 -17.40 2.78 -1.11
N GLY A 61 -17.46 2.75 -2.45
CA GLY A 61 -17.68 3.93 -3.28
C GLY A 61 -16.43 4.80 -3.49
N LYS A 62 -16.56 5.83 -4.33
CA LYS A 62 -15.42 6.68 -4.75
C LYS A 62 -15.10 7.75 -3.71
N ILE A 63 -14.45 7.36 -2.61
CA ILE A 63 -14.03 8.31 -1.55
C ILE A 63 -12.57 8.75 -1.67
N TYR A 64 -11.73 8.01 -2.39
CA TYR A 64 -10.33 8.35 -2.60
C TYR A 64 -10.18 9.51 -3.59
N SER A 65 -9.46 10.56 -3.17
CA SER A 65 -9.20 11.77 -3.95
C SER A 65 -7.72 11.96 -4.29
N GLY A 66 -6.86 11.00 -3.95
CA GLY A 66 -5.43 11.06 -4.27
C GLY A 66 -5.10 10.67 -5.72
N GLY A 67 -3.83 10.76 -6.07
CA GLY A 67 -3.36 10.42 -7.41
C GLY A 67 -3.32 8.91 -7.67
N MET A 68 -3.44 8.52 -8.94
CA MET A 68 -3.32 7.11 -9.34
C MET A 68 -1.95 6.52 -8.96
N PRO A 69 -1.87 5.23 -8.55
CA PRO A 69 -0.62 4.59 -8.12
C PRO A 69 0.55 4.79 -9.08
N LYS A 70 0.32 4.62 -10.39
CA LYS A 70 1.33 4.87 -11.44
C LYS A 70 1.91 6.28 -11.37
N ASN A 71 1.07 7.29 -11.16
CA ASN A 71 1.45 8.70 -11.19
C ASN A 71 2.15 9.14 -9.91
N VAL A 72 1.73 8.64 -8.75
CA VAL A 72 2.32 9.06 -7.47
C VAL A 72 3.62 8.30 -7.15
N HIS A 73 3.82 7.11 -7.72
CA HIS A 73 5.03 6.30 -7.53
C HIS A 73 6.00 6.31 -8.72
N ARG A 74 5.76 7.10 -9.77
CA ARG A 74 6.65 7.14 -10.96
C ARG A 74 8.10 7.54 -10.65
N HIS A 75 8.31 8.37 -9.63
CA HIS A 75 9.65 8.81 -9.19
C HIS A 75 10.35 7.81 -8.26
N MET A 76 9.75 6.66 -7.97
CA MET A 76 10.28 5.68 -7.03
C MET A 76 10.74 4.42 -7.78
N TYR A 77 11.99 4.02 -7.57
CA TYR A 77 12.48 2.72 -8.03
C TYR A 77 12.06 1.65 -7.03
N ILE A 78 10.90 1.04 -7.28
CA ILE A 78 10.33 -0.05 -6.49
C ILE A 78 10.65 -1.35 -7.22
N THR A 79 11.44 -2.22 -6.59
CA THR A 79 11.76 -3.54 -7.14
C THR A 79 10.68 -4.56 -6.80
N GLU A 80 10.69 -5.69 -7.49
CA GLU A 80 9.84 -6.84 -7.16
C GLU A 80 10.04 -7.30 -5.71
N GLU A 81 11.30 -7.39 -5.26
CA GLU A 81 11.63 -7.76 -3.88
C GLU A 81 11.03 -6.79 -2.85
N MET A 82 11.11 -5.47 -3.10
CA MET A 82 10.51 -4.48 -2.20
C MET A 82 8.99 -4.62 -2.14
N PHE A 83 8.35 -4.86 -3.29
CA PHE A 83 6.90 -5.04 -3.37
C PHE A 83 6.47 -6.28 -2.60
N ASP A 84 7.12 -7.42 -2.82
CA ASP A 84 6.80 -8.68 -2.17
C ASP A 84 7.02 -8.60 -0.65
N LEU A 85 8.09 -7.93 -0.21
CA LEU A 85 8.34 -7.65 1.20
C LEU A 85 7.23 -6.80 1.82
N ARG A 86 6.82 -5.72 1.13
CA ARG A 86 5.71 -4.87 1.55
C ARG A 86 4.39 -5.65 1.60
N THR A 87 4.12 -6.53 0.64
CA THR A 87 2.94 -7.41 0.60
C THR A 87 2.94 -8.40 1.77
N LYS A 88 4.09 -8.97 2.14
CA LYS A 88 4.23 -9.83 3.31
C LYS A 88 3.88 -9.06 4.60
N ILE A 89 4.44 -7.88 4.78
CA ILE A 89 4.17 -7.02 5.96
C ILE A 89 2.69 -6.65 6.02
N LEU A 90 2.07 -6.29 4.88
CA LEU A 90 0.63 -6.02 4.82
C LEU A 90 -0.18 -7.23 5.26
N ARG A 91 0.11 -8.42 4.70
CA ARG A 91 -0.59 -9.66 5.07
C ARG A 91 -0.51 -9.94 6.57
N GLU A 92 0.69 -9.87 7.14
CA GLU A 92 0.89 -10.07 8.57
C GLU A 92 0.08 -9.06 9.41
N SER A 93 0.00 -7.81 8.97
CA SER A 93 -0.80 -6.78 9.66
C SER A 93 -2.31 -7.02 9.53
N ILE A 94 -2.78 -7.50 8.38
CA ILE A 94 -4.19 -7.89 8.19
C ILE A 94 -4.57 -9.00 9.18
N LEU A 95 -3.79 -10.07 9.22
CA LEU A 95 -4.04 -11.23 10.10
C LEU A 95 -3.93 -10.84 11.58
N ALA A 96 -2.94 -10.02 11.95
CA ALA A 96 -2.77 -9.54 13.32
C ALA A 96 -3.96 -8.67 13.81
N CYS A 97 -4.72 -8.05 12.90
CA CYS A 97 -5.94 -7.33 13.22
C CYS A 97 -7.20 -8.21 13.27
N GLY A 98 -7.06 -9.53 13.16
CA GLY A 98 -8.16 -10.49 13.32
C GLY A 98 -8.98 -10.74 12.05
N VAL A 99 -8.52 -10.28 10.88
CA VAL A 99 -9.14 -10.63 9.60
C VAL A 99 -8.76 -12.09 9.26
N VAL A 100 -9.76 -12.90 8.90
CA VAL A 100 -9.53 -14.32 8.56
C VAL A 100 -8.77 -14.50 7.25
N GLU A 101 -8.09 -15.63 7.10
CA GLU A 101 -7.20 -15.93 5.97
C GLU A 101 -7.85 -15.69 4.60
N ASP A 102 -9.09 -16.18 4.38
CA ASP A 102 -9.80 -16.03 3.10
C ASP A 102 -10.02 -14.55 2.73
N LEU A 103 -10.31 -13.70 3.72
CA LEU A 103 -10.50 -12.27 3.50
C LEU A 103 -9.17 -11.54 3.33
N ALA A 104 -8.12 -11.99 4.03
CA ALA A 104 -6.77 -11.49 3.84
C ALA A 104 -6.27 -11.79 2.42
N ASP A 105 -6.50 -12.99 1.89
CA ASP A 105 -6.17 -13.36 0.51
C ASP A 105 -6.86 -12.47 -0.52
N ARG A 106 -8.15 -12.20 -0.31
CA ARG A 106 -8.93 -11.31 -1.19
C ARG A 106 -8.43 -9.88 -1.14
N TRP A 107 -8.06 -9.36 0.04
CA TRP A 107 -7.42 -8.05 0.18
C TRP A 107 -6.09 -8.02 -0.58
N ILE A 108 -5.19 -8.96 -0.31
CA ILE A 108 -3.87 -9.04 -0.95
C ILE A 108 -4.00 -9.13 -2.47
N ARG A 109 -5.02 -9.82 -2.99
CA ARG A 109 -5.29 -9.85 -4.44
C ARG A 109 -5.64 -8.48 -5.01
N ILE A 110 -6.48 -7.70 -4.33
CA ILE A 110 -6.84 -6.34 -4.74
C ILE A 110 -5.60 -5.43 -4.72
N ASP A 111 -4.84 -5.47 -3.64
CA ASP A 111 -3.61 -4.68 -3.50
C ASP A 111 -2.56 -5.09 -4.56
N GLY A 112 -2.41 -6.38 -4.80
CA GLY A 112 -1.52 -6.96 -5.81
C GLY A 112 -1.86 -6.60 -7.26
N ALA A 113 -3.13 -6.27 -7.56
CA ALA A 113 -3.54 -5.83 -8.89
C ALA A 113 -2.81 -4.55 -9.36
N PHE A 114 -2.26 -3.76 -8.42
CA PHE A 114 -1.48 -2.57 -8.71
C PHE A 114 0.02 -2.83 -8.93
N LYS A 115 0.53 -4.05 -8.72
CA LYS A 115 1.97 -4.39 -8.82
C LYS A 115 2.60 -3.87 -10.11
N HIS A 116 1.97 -4.11 -11.26
CA HIS A 116 2.46 -3.67 -12.57
C HIS A 116 2.54 -2.15 -12.76
N SER A 117 1.81 -1.37 -11.96
CA SER A 117 1.88 0.10 -12.00
C SER A 117 3.00 0.67 -11.13
N LEU A 118 3.61 -0.17 -10.27
CA LEU A 118 4.52 0.25 -9.22
C LEU A 118 5.94 -0.25 -9.46
N VAL A 119 6.06 -1.55 -9.73
CA VAL A 119 7.34 -2.25 -9.90
C VAL A 119 8.01 -1.84 -11.20
N LYS A 120 9.32 -1.61 -11.14
CA LYS A 120 10.17 -1.22 -12.26
C LYS A 120 11.36 -2.17 -12.36
N SER A 121 11.78 -2.46 -13.59
CA SER A 121 12.96 -3.30 -13.86
C SER A 121 14.27 -2.52 -13.85
N GLY A 122 14.19 -1.19 -13.92
CA GLY A 122 15.36 -0.31 -13.86
C GLY A 122 15.00 1.12 -13.44
N VAL A 123 16.01 1.86 -13.01
CA VAL A 123 15.88 3.27 -12.58
C VAL A 123 15.54 4.19 -13.76
N ASP A 124 15.90 3.78 -14.98
CA ASP A 124 15.57 4.45 -16.24
C ASP A 124 14.06 4.53 -16.52
N GLN A 125 13.26 3.69 -15.86
CA GLN A 125 11.80 3.74 -15.91
C GLN A 125 11.19 4.73 -14.91
N CYS A 126 12.01 5.40 -14.10
CA CYS A 126 11.56 6.37 -13.13
C CYS A 126 11.48 7.78 -13.74
N GLU A 127 10.40 8.48 -13.42
CA GLU A 127 10.17 9.87 -13.84
C GLU A 127 9.86 10.73 -12.62
N LYS A 128 10.40 11.96 -12.58
CA LYS A 128 10.04 12.92 -11.54
C LYS A 128 8.55 13.29 -11.63
N ARG A 129 7.87 13.50 -10.50
CA ARG A 129 6.48 14.00 -10.54
C ARG A 129 6.45 15.50 -10.76
N PHE A 130 7.35 16.21 -10.09
CA PHE A 130 7.58 17.64 -10.21
C PHE A 130 9.07 17.93 -10.45
N PHE A 131 9.41 19.11 -10.95
CA PHE A 131 10.82 19.45 -11.25
C PHE A 131 11.74 19.36 -10.02
N THR A 132 11.18 19.60 -8.82
CA THR A 132 11.86 19.53 -7.52
C THR A 132 12.01 18.12 -6.97
N ASP A 133 11.31 17.12 -7.52
CA ASP A 133 11.42 15.76 -7.01
C ASP A 133 12.80 15.15 -7.32
N GLU A 134 13.23 14.24 -6.46
CA GLU A 134 14.33 13.33 -6.73
C GLU A 134 13.80 11.95 -7.14
N ILE A 135 14.64 11.18 -7.83
CA ILE A 135 14.35 9.76 -8.06
C ILE A 135 14.73 8.99 -6.81
N LEU A 136 13.75 8.38 -6.15
CA LEU A 136 13.97 7.59 -4.96
C LEU A 136 14.51 6.21 -5.36
N ASN A 137 15.79 5.99 -5.15
CA ASN A 137 16.46 4.71 -5.37
C ASN A 137 17.31 4.38 -4.15
N PHE A 138 16.83 3.45 -3.33
CA PHE A 138 17.52 3.04 -2.12
C PHE A 138 18.03 1.60 -2.26
N PRO A 139 19.35 1.37 -2.24
CA PRO A 139 19.90 0.02 -2.31
C PRO A 139 19.49 -0.78 -1.08
N LYS A 140 19.41 -2.11 -1.26
CA LYS A 140 19.13 -3.06 -0.19
C LYS A 140 20.18 -2.89 0.93
N PRO A 141 19.76 -2.73 2.20
CA PRO A 141 20.68 -2.65 3.32
C PRO A 141 21.53 -3.93 3.42
N PRO A 142 22.79 -3.83 3.86
CA PRO A 142 23.58 -5.01 4.22
C PRO A 142 22.90 -5.77 5.38
N HIS A 143 23.05 -7.09 5.38
CA HIS A 143 22.58 -7.98 6.44
C HIS A 143 23.36 -7.77 7.73
#